data_AF-A0A963NPI7-F1
#
_entry.id   AF-A0A963NPI7-F1
#
_cell.length_a   1.000
_cell.length_b   1.000
_cell.length_c   1.000
_cell.angle_alpha   90.00
_cell.angle_beta   90.00
_cell.angle_gamma   90.00
#
_symmetry.space_group_name_H-M   'P 1'
#
loop_
_entity.id
_entity.type
_entity.pdbx_description
1 polymer ?
#
loop_
_entity_poly.entity_id
_entity_poly.type
_entity_poly.pdbx_seq_one_letter_code
_entity_poly.pdbx_strand_id
1 'polypeptide(L)'
;MVELEFQQKTKALIDSLKNICANYGLGNDGNEFKIITQTFLYKFLNDKFAFEAKKIDESIAQAEKWEEALTALSETDLEMLQLQMGPDTARLKPTHFINYLFSQQNAPDFAKLFDDTLMDIVTYSQLKLTAAQRWYCSTG
;
A
#
# COMPACT_ATOMS: atom_id res chain seq x y z
N MET A 1 -1.75 -29.28 1.74
CA MET A 1 -3.20 -28.96 1.84
C MET A 1 -3.45 -27.46 1.82
N VAL A 2 -2.75 -26.67 2.64
CA VAL A 2 -2.90 -25.20 2.72
C VAL A 2 -2.55 -24.46 1.41
N GLU A 3 -1.53 -24.91 0.68
CA GLU A 3 -1.10 -24.25 -0.58
C GLU A 3 -2.16 -24.34 -1.69
N LEU A 4 -2.80 -25.49 -1.88
CA LEU A 4 -3.87 -25.68 -2.86
C LEU A 4 -5.08 -24.79 -2.55
N GLU A 5 -5.41 -24.65 -1.26
CA GLU A 5 -6.49 -23.78 -0.81
C GLU A 5 -6.18 -22.30 -1.10
N PHE A 6 -4.95 -21.85 -0.84
CA PHE A 6 -4.52 -20.49 -1.18
C PHE A 6 -4.56 -20.24 -2.69
N GLN A 7 -4.07 -21.19 -3.50
CA GLN A 7 -4.14 -21.07 -4.95
C GLN A 7 -5.59 -20.96 -5.45
N GLN A 8 -6.50 -21.76 -4.90
CA GLN A 8 -7.93 -21.69 -5.25
C GLN A 8 -8.55 -20.34 -4.87
N LYS A 9 -8.27 -19.83 -3.65
CA LYS A 9 -8.75 -18.52 -3.19
C LYS A 9 -8.20 -17.38 -4.07
N THR A 10 -6.92 -17.43 -4.43
CA THR A 10 -6.32 -16.43 -5.31
C THR A 10 -6.94 -16.45 -6.71
N LYS A 11 -7.19 -17.63 -7.28
CA LYS A 11 -7.89 -17.75 -8.57
C LYS A 11 -9.31 -17.18 -8.50
N ALA A 12 -10.06 -17.52 -7.45
CA ALA A 12 -11.41 -17.01 -7.25
C ALA A 12 -11.44 -15.48 -7.06
N LEU A 13 -10.44 -14.90 -6.39
CA LEU A 13 -10.29 -13.46 -6.27
C LEU A 13 -10.03 -12.79 -7.63
N ILE A 14 -9.11 -13.36 -8.41
CA ILE A 14 -8.81 -12.86 -9.77
C ILE A 14 -10.07 -12.94 -10.64
N ASP A 15 -10.77 -14.06 -10.64
CA ASP A 15 -12.01 -14.24 -11.43
C ASP A 15 -13.11 -13.25 -11.01
N SER A 16 -13.21 -12.95 -9.71
CA SER A 16 -14.15 -11.96 -9.20
C SER A 16 -13.81 -10.55 -9.69
N LEU A 17 -12.53 -10.17 -9.68
CA LEU A 17 -12.07 -8.87 -10.18
C LEU A 17 -12.25 -8.74 -11.69
N LYS A 18 -11.97 -9.80 -12.45
CA LYS A 18 -12.24 -9.86 -13.89
C LYS A 18 -13.72 -9.68 -14.20
N ASN A 19 -14.60 -10.35 -13.45
CA ASN A 19 -16.05 -10.20 -13.60
C ASN A 19 -16.49 -8.75 -13.34
N ILE A 20 -15.98 -8.11 -12.29
CA ILE A 20 -16.24 -6.68 -12.05
C ILE A 20 -15.81 -5.82 -13.25
N CYS A 21 -14.59 -6.01 -13.78
CA CYS A 21 -14.12 -5.28 -14.96
C CYS A 21 -15.02 -5.51 -16.19
N ALA A 22 -15.43 -6.75 -16.43
CA ALA A 22 -16.34 -7.11 -17.52
C ALA A 22 -17.70 -6.41 -17.40
N ASN A 23 -18.26 -6.33 -16.19
CA ASN A 23 -19.55 -5.65 -15.95
C ASN A 23 -19.51 -4.14 -16.25
N TYR A 24 -18.33 -3.53 -16.16
CA TYR A 24 -18.10 -2.13 -16.53
C TYR A 24 -17.54 -1.95 -17.96
N GLY A 25 -17.61 -2.99 -18.80
CA GLY A 25 -17.26 -2.91 -20.22
C GLY A 25 -15.77 -3.04 -20.54
N LEU A 26 -14.95 -3.47 -19.57
CA LEU A 26 -13.50 -3.63 -19.72
C LEU A 26 -13.07 -5.10 -19.89
N GLY A 27 -14.01 -6.03 -20.09
CA GLY A 27 -13.68 -7.46 -20.17
C GLY A 27 -12.78 -7.81 -21.35
N ASN A 28 -11.69 -8.53 -21.09
CA ASN A 28 -10.65 -8.89 -22.07
C ASN A 28 -9.95 -7.69 -22.73
N ASP A 29 -10.00 -6.50 -22.10
CA ASP A 29 -9.29 -5.31 -22.55
C ASP A 29 -7.93 -5.17 -21.84
N GLY A 30 -6.97 -4.50 -22.48
CA GLY A 30 -5.67 -4.22 -21.85
C GLY A 30 -5.78 -3.43 -20.53
N ASN A 31 -6.84 -2.64 -20.36
CA ASN A 31 -7.09 -1.90 -19.13
C ASN A 31 -7.60 -2.79 -17.98
N GLU A 32 -8.28 -3.92 -18.24
CA GLU A 32 -8.64 -4.90 -17.19
C GLU A 32 -7.38 -5.39 -16.48
N PHE A 33 -6.36 -5.80 -17.25
CA PHE A 33 -5.11 -6.26 -16.67
C PHE A 33 -4.41 -5.16 -15.86
N LYS A 34 -4.37 -3.92 -16.36
CA LYS A 34 -3.78 -2.79 -15.64
C LYS A 34 -4.47 -2.52 -14.32
N ILE A 35 -5.80 -2.42 -14.32
CA ILE A 35 -6.59 -2.15 -13.11
C ILE A 35 -6.37 -3.24 -12.07
N ILE A 36 -6.47 -4.50 -12.48
CA ILE A 36 -6.27 -5.65 -11.58
C ILE A 36 -4.86 -5.61 -10.99
N THR A 37 -3.82 -5.50 -11.83
CA THR A 37 -2.42 -5.52 -11.37
C THR A 37 -2.06 -4.33 -10.48
N GLN A 38 -2.50 -3.12 -10.82
CA GLN A 38 -2.29 -1.92 -10.00
C GLN A 38 -3.00 -2.04 -8.63
N THR A 39 -4.23 -2.55 -8.61
CA THR A 39 -4.98 -2.78 -7.35
C THR A 39 -4.28 -3.79 -6.45
N PHE A 40 -3.81 -4.90 -7.02
CA PHE A 40 -3.05 -5.91 -6.27
C PHE A 40 -1.73 -5.35 -5.74
N LEU A 41 -0.98 -4.63 -6.58
CA LEU A 41 0.26 -3.99 -6.17
C LEU A 41 0.00 -3.02 -5.01
N TYR A 42 -1.01 -2.17 -5.14
CA TYR A 42 -1.37 -1.21 -4.10
C TYR A 42 -1.71 -1.88 -2.77
N LYS A 43 -2.51 -2.95 -2.82
CA LYS A 43 -2.86 -3.75 -1.64
C LYS A 43 -1.64 -4.40 -1.01
N PHE A 44 -0.78 -5.01 -1.83
CA PHE A 44 0.46 -5.62 -1.37
C PHE A 44 1.39 -4.63 -0.67
N LEU A 45 1.57 -3.43 -1.23
CA LEU A 45 2.39 -2.38 -0.63
C LEU A 45 1.86 -1.94 0.73
N ASN A 46 0.54 -1.74 0.86
CA ASN A 46 -0.10 -1.42 2.13
C ASN A 46 0.07 -2.54 3.16
N ASP A 47 -0.21 -3.77 2.78
CA ASP A 47 -0.15 -4.92 3.68
C ASP A 47 1.29 -5.18 4.16
N LYS A 48 2.27 -5.06 3.26
CA LYS A 48 3.68 -5.18 3.62
C LYS A 48 4.12 -4.07 4.57
N PHE A 49 3.73 -2.82 4.29
CA PHE A 49 4.04 -1.70 5.17
C PHE A 49 3.46 -1.90 6.57
N ALA A 50 2.19 -2.29 6.68
CA ALA A 50 1.55 -2.59 7.94
C ALA A 50 2.24 -3.74 8.68
N PHE A 51 2.62 -4.81 7.97
CA PHE A 51 3.34 -5.95 8.54
C PHE A 51 4.68 -5.52 9.17
N GLU A 52 5.47 -4.71 8.47
CA GLU A 52 6.76 -4.23 9.00
C GLU A 52 6.57 -3.21 10.13
N ALA A 53 5.58 -2.31 10.03
CA ALA A 53 5.27 -1.38 11.11
C ALA A 53 4.93 -2.10 12.42
N LYS A 54 4.13 -3.17 12.34
CA LYS A 54 3.74 -3.99 13.50
C LYS A 54 4.90 -4.77 14.12
N LYS A 55 5.96 -5.06 13.37
CA LYS A 55 7.17 -5.69 13.90
C LYS A 55 8.06 -4.70 14.66
N ILE A 56 7.98 -3.42 14.29
CA ILE A 56 8.78 -2.35 14.86
C ILE A 56 8.12 -1.79 16.12
N ASP A 57 6.79 -1.60 16.08
CA ASP A 57 6.02 -0.98 17.15
C ASP A 57 4.85 -1.88 17.58
N GLU A 58 4.94 -2.40 18.82
CA GLU A 58 3.91 -3.26 19.41
C GLU A 58 2.56 -2.54 19.58
N SER A 59 2.56 -1.21 19.77
CA SER A 59 1.31 -0.45 19.88
C SER A 59 0.52 -0.48 18.57
N ILE A 60 1.21 -0.47 17.43
CA ILE A 60 0.62 -0.62 16.10
C ILE A 60 0.15 -2.07 15.87
N ALA A 61 0.84 -3.07 16.43
CA ALA A 61 0.43 -4.46 16.36
C ALA A 61 -0.85 -4.76 17.15
N GLN A 62 -1.02 -4.09 18.30
CA GLN A 62 -2.19 -4.24 19.17
C GLN A 62 -3.36 -3.33 18.80
N ALA A 63 -3.13 -2.32 17.95
CA ALA A 63 -4.19 -1.44 17.48
C ALA A 63 -5.25 -2.22 16.69
N GLU A 64 -6.53 -1.97 17.00
CA GLU A 64 -7.67 -2.50 16.25
C GLU A 64 -7.61 -2.08 14.78
N LYS A 65 -7.18 -0.83 14.53
CA LYS A 65 -6.98 -0.25 13.20
C LYS A 65 -5.61 0.42 13.11
N TRP A 66 -4.67 -0.29 12.49
CA TRP A 66 -3.28 0.17 12.36
C TRP A 66 -3.19 1.48 11.56
N GLU A 67 -4.08 1.71 10.59
CA GLU A 67 -4.12 2.95 9.79
C GLU A 67 -4.38 4.18 10.67
N GLU A 68 -5.33 4.07 11.62
CA GLU A 68 -5.67 5.16 12.54
C GLU A 68 -4.54 5.42 13.53
N ALA A 69 -3.93 4.35 14.06
CA ALA A 69 -2.79 4.45 14.96
C ALA A 69 -1.57 5.11 14.30
N LEU A 70 -1.23 4.72 13.06
CA LEU A 70 -0.14 5.35 12.30
C LEU A 70 -0.47 6.78 11.87
N THR A 71 -1.75 7.11 11.64
CA THR A 71 -2.16 8.48 11.31
C THR A 71 -2.10 9.41 12.54
N ALA A 72 -2.24 8.86 13.75
CA ALA A 72 -2.12 9.61 14.99
C ALA A 72 -0.67 9.91 15.41
N LEU A 73 0.32 9.23 14.82
CA LEU A 73 1.74 9.52 15.03
C LEU A 73 2.10 10.91 14.52
N SER A 74 3.09 11.54 15.16
CA SER A 74 3.69 12.75 14.60
C SER A 74 4.45 12.40 13.30
N GLU A 75 4.67 13.39 12.44
CA GLU A 75 5.45 13.20 11.22
C GLU A 75 6.85 12.65 11.53
N THR A 76 7.49 13.15 12.60
CA THR A 76 8.79 12.68 13.06
C THR A 76 8.74 11.23 13.55
N ASP A 77 7.73 10.84 14.33
CA ASP A 77 7.62 9.46 14.83
C ASP A 77 7.38 8.48 13.68
N LEU A 78 6.53 8.85 12.72
CA LEU A 78 6.28 8.06 11.53
C LEU A 78 7.54 7.94 10.66
N GLU A 79 8.34 9.00 10.54
CA GLU A 79 9.64 8.95 9.86
C GLU A 79 10.62 8.02 10.56
N MET A 80 10.74 8.11 11.88
CA MET A 80 11.63 7.26 12.68
C MET A 80 11.26 5.79 12.56
N LEU A 81 9.97 5.47 12.63
CA LEU A 81 9.45 4.12 12.40
C LEU A 81 9.82 3.64 10.98
N GLN A 82 9.66 4.50 9.97
CA GLN A 82 10.01 4.17 8.59
C GLN A 82 11.52 4.05 8.35
N LEU A 83 12.38 4.72 9.12
CA LEU A 83 13.83 4.54 9.04
C LEU A 83 14.26 3.15 9.52
N GLN A 84 13.53 2.56 10.46
CA GLN A 84 13.82 1.22 10.98
C GLN A 84 13.34 0.08 10.06
N MET A 85 12.51 0.38 9.06
CA MET A 85 12.05 -0.60 8.07
C MET A 85 13.15 -0.95 7.05
N GLY A 86 13.13 -2.18 6.53
CA GLY A 86 14.03 -2.63 5.47
C GLY A 86 13.89 -1.83 4.15
N PRO A 87 14.92 -1.81 3.30
CA PRO A 87 14.90 -1.09 2.01
C PRO A 87 13.92 -1.69 0.99
N ASP A 88 13.45 -2.91 1.23
CA ASP A 88 12.48 -3.63 0.42
C ASP A 88 11.02 -3.25 0.73
N THR A 89 10.79 -2.40 1.74
CA THR A 89 9.46 -1.95 2.16
C THR A 89 9.20 -0.53 1.65
N ALA A 90 8.11 -0.33 0.91
CA ALA A 90 7.75 1.00 0.45
C ALA A 90 7.47 1.92 1.65
N ARG A 91 7.77 3.21 1.49
CA ARG A 91 7.46 4.23 2.49
C ARG A 91 6.10 4.83 2.15
N LEU A 92 5.23 4.94 3.15
CA LEU A 92 3.87 5.42 3.00
C LEU A 92 3.62 6.56 3.99
N LYS A 93 2.79 7.53 3.57
CA LYS A 93 2.19 8.53 4.46
C LYS A 93 0.70 8.23 4.66
N PRO A 94 0.02 8.83 5.65
CA PRO A 94 -1.39 8.56 5.91
C PRO A 94 -2.33 8.71 4.70
N THR A 95 -2.03 9.66 3.81
CA THR A 95 -2.80 9.87 2.57
C THR A 95 -2.60 8.77 1.52
N HIS A 96 -1.65 7.85 1.72
CA HIS A 96 -1.44 6.68 0.85
C HIS A 96 -2.19 5.44 1.32
N PHE A 97 -2.75 5.45 2.53
CA PHE A 97 -3.43 4.28 3.07
C PHE A 97 -4.75 4.00 2.35
N ILE A 98 -5.10 2.72 2.23
CA ILE A 98 -6.34 2.29 1.58
C ILE A 98 -7.55 2.97 2.21
N ASN A 99 -7.58 3.12 3.54
CA ASN A 99 -8.67 3.79 4.24
C ASN A 99 -8.86 5.25 3.78
N TYR A 100 -7.77 5.98 3.53
CA TYR A 100 -7.84 7.35 3.02
C TYR A 100 -8.47 7.37 1.62
N LEU A 101 -7.97 6.54 0.70
CA LEU A 101 -8.50 6.50 -0.67
C LEU A 101 -9.95 6.02 -0.70
N PHE A 102 -10.30 5.01 0.12
CA PHE A 102 -11.65 4.50 0.24
C PHE A 102 -12.64 5.59 0.71
N SER A 103 -12.22 6.46 1.63
CA SER A 103 -13.04 7.59 2.06
C SER A 103 -13.36 8.58 0.93
N GLN A 104 -12.52 8.61 -0.12
CA GLN A 104 -12.64 9.49 -1.28
C GLN A 104 -13.17 8.78 -2.53
N GLN A 105 -13.63 7.53 -2.43
CA GLN A 105 -13.99 6.71 -3.60
C GLN A 105 -15.10 7.31 -4.49
N ASN A 106 -15.95 8.17 -3.92
CA ASN A 106 -17.05 8.83 -4.62
C ASN A 106 -16.72 10.28 -5.03
N ALA A 107 -15.50 10.75 -4.75
CA ALA A 107 -15.07 12.07 -5.18
C ALA A 107 -14.91 12.11 -6.71
N PRO A 108 -15.14 13.28 -7.34
CA PRO A 108 -14.77 13.48 -8.73
C PRO A 108 -13.30 13.12 -8.95
N ASP A 109 -12.99 12.57 -10.13
CA ASP A 109 -11.62 12.21 -10.53
C ASP A 109 -10.91 11.22 -9.59
N PHE A 110 -11.65 10.33 -8.91
CA PHE A 110 -11.06 9.28 -8.07
C PHE A 110 -9.99 8.45 -8.81
N ALA A 111 -10.21 8.14 -10.10
CA ALA A 111 -9.21 7.43 -10.91
C ALA A 111 -7.87 8.18 -10.97
N LYS A 112 -7.91 9.51 -11.12
CA LYS A 112 -6.71 10.35 -11.07
C LYS A 112 -6.08 10.36 -9.68
N LEU A 113 -6.89 10.45 -8.61
CA LEU A 113 -6.39 10.36 -7.23
C LEU A 113 -5.67 9.03 -6.97
N PHE A 114 -6.24 7.92 -7.47
CA PHE A 114 -5.64 6.59 -7.34
C PHE A 114 -4.30 6.50 -8.08
N ASP A 115 -4.24 6.97 -9.33
CA ASP A 115 -3.00 7.00 -10.12
C ASP A 115 -1.94 7.92 -9.49
N ASP A 116 -2.33 9.14 -9.09
CA ASP A 116 -1.47 10.11 -8.41
C ASP A 116 -0.91 9.53 -7.10
N THR A 117 -1.71 8.77 -6.36
CA THR A 117 -1.28 8.10 -5.12
C THR A 117 -0.18 7.09 -5.40
N LEU A 118 -0.33 6.24 -6.43
CA LEU A 118 0.70 5.25 -6.79
C LEU A 118 2.01 5.92 -7.20
N MET A 119 1.93 6.99 -7.99
CA MET A 119 3.12 7.76 -8.38
C MET A 119 3.79 8.44 -7.19
N ASP A 120 3.00 9.00 -6.28
CA ASP A 120 3.51 9.67 -5.08
C ASP A 120 4.15 8.67 -4.10
N ILE A 121 3.62 7.45 -3.98
CA ILE A 121 4.27 6.37 -3.20
C ILE A 121 5.68 6.10 -3.73
N VAL A 122 5.85 6.05 -5.05
CA VAL A 122 7.17 5.85 -5.68
C VAL A 122 8.10 7.01 -5.33
N THR A 123 7.69 8.24 -5.60
CA THR A 123 8.52 9.43 -5.34
C THR A 123 8.88 9.58 -3.86
N TYR A 124 7.91 9.40 -2.97
CA TYR A 124 8.11 9.48 -1.53
C TYR A 124 9.05 8.38 -1.01
N SER A 125 8.85 7.13 -1.46
CA SER A 125 9.72 6.01 -1.10
C SER A 125 11.18 6.26 -1.52
N GLN A 126 11.40 6.70 -2.76
CA GLN A 126 12.73 7.02 -3.25
C GLN A 126 13.39 8.11 -2.39
N LEU A 127 12.68 9.20 -2.12
CA LEU A 127 13.18 10.30 -1.31
C LEU A 127 13.61 9.83 0.09
N LYS A 128 12.76 9.05 0.76
CA LYS A 128 13.03 8.58 2.14
C LYS A 128 14.18 7.56 2.19
N LEU A 129 14.27 6.64 1.23
CA LEU A 129 15.37 5.68 1.16
C LEU A 129 16.71 6.37 0.88
N THR A 130 16.75 7.34 -0.04
CA THR A 130 17.97 8.11 -0.31
C THR A 130 18.37 8.99 0.88
N ALA A 131 17.39 9.53 1.63
CA ALA A 131 17.68 10.26 2.87
C ALA A 131 18.26 9.33 3.95
N ALA A 132 17.67 8.15 4.14
CA ALA A 132 18.16 7.14 5.08
C ALA A 132 19.60 6.72 4.76
N GLN A 133 19.90 6.43 3.49
CA GLN A 133 21.26 6.09 3.04
C GLN A 133 22.27 7.20 3.35
N ARG A 134 21.91 8.46 3.08
CA ARG A 134 22.77 9.61 3.39
C ARG A 134 23.00 9.76 4.89
N TRP A 135 21.96 9.56 5.69
CA TRP A 135 22.08 9.60 7.15
C TRP A 135 23.04 8.54 7.67
N TYR A 136 22.86 7.27 7.25
CA TYR A 136 23.76 6.17 7.62
C TYR A 136 25.23 6.42 7.24
N CYS A 137 25.50 7.01 6.06
CA CYS A 137 26.86 7.37 5.65
C CYS A 137 27.47 8.54 6.43
N SER A 138 26.66 9.37 7.10
CA SER A 138 27.14 10.54 7.86
C SER A 138 27.41 10.25 9.34
N THR A 139 26.85 9.16 9.87
CA THR A 139 26.95 8.75 11.28
C THR A 139 27.92 7.58 11.53
N GLY A 140 28.56 7.05 10.47
CA GLY A 140 29.58 6.01 10.54
C GLY A 140 30.96 6.55 10.18
#